data_AF-A0A3M1YX33-F1
#
_entry.id   AF-A0A3M1YX33-F1
#
_cell.length_a   1.000
_cell.length_b   1.000
_cell.length_c   1.000
_cell.angle_alpha   90.00
_cell.angle_beta   90.00
_cell.angle_gamma   90.00
#
_symmetry.space_group_name_H-M   'P 1'
#
loop_
_entity.id
_entity.type
_entity.pdbx_description
1 polymer ?
#
loop_
_entity_poly.entity_id
_entity_poly.type
_entity_poly.pdbx_seq_one_letter_code
_entity_poly.pdbx_strand_id
1 'polypeptide(L)'
;MMVMAVGRRLAGYLGRLAFSLKKRLQRFAPIVRPLWRPLRLVLRFLLAPILSFWRLQGPTVLIVNAPPDKILFMLARNIKPNMRRLHLDTLYTQGRRYHIQHDKDGFSMMTTSKVIWHYRRRTSSTAVMRVTMTPLDDTSTRLILRPHIRIGYLLSSFLLPIFMISMLVYLPWSPWVVLLLSVALVVLSLLTHRFNAALEANEMAYFIERILEEFLTQEMKPLAGKTPDIVYDDSDFAAAWERFYAEQRRRTS
;
A
#
# COMPACT_ATOMS: atom_id res chain seq x y z
N MET A 1 20.26 -43.75 2.12
CA MET A 1 19.18 -44.23 1.21
C MET A 1 17.86 -44.60 1.89
N MET A 2 17.82 -44.90 3.20
CA MET A 2 16.62 -45.39 3.89
C MET A 2 15.53 -44.33 4.18
N VAL A 3 15.89 -43.04 4.19
CA VAL A 3 14.95 -41.92 4.47
C VAL A 3 13.98 -41.65 3.30
N MET A 4 14.36 -41.95 2.06
CA MET A 4 13.46 -41.76 0.90
C MET A 4 12.34 -42.81 0.81
N ALA A 5 12.50 -43.98 1.43
CA ALA A 5 11.50 -45.06 1.35
C ALA A 5 10.28 -44.80 2.28
N VAL A 6 10.48 -44.13 3.41
CA VAL A 6 9.41 -43.84 4.38
C VAL A 6 8.48 -42.73 3.87
N GLY A 7 9.02 -41.71 3.19
CA GLY A 7 8.22 -40.62 2.61
C GLY A 7 7.21 -41.09 1.56
N ARG A 8 7.55 -42.10 0.74
CA ARG A 8 6.63 -42.64 -0.28
C ARG A 8 5.45 -43.39 0.32
N ARG A 9 5.61 -44.05 1.48
CA ARG A 9 4.50 -44.75 2.15
C ARG A 9 3.52 -43.77 2.81
N LEU A 10 4.00 -42.71 3.46
CA LEU A 10 3.14 -41.69 4.07
C LEU A 10 2.32 -40.89 3.05
N ALA A 11 2.90 -40.56 1.88
CA ALA A 11 2.19 -39.89 0.80
C ALA A 11 1.00 -40.73 0.28
N GLY A 12 1.15 -42.06 0.23
CA GLY A 12 0.08 -42.97 -0.19
C GLY A 12 -1.09 -43.05 0.81
N TYR A 13 -0.82 -42.98 2.11
CA TYR A 13 -1.87 -42.99 3.15
C TYR A 13 -2.66 -41.68 3.19
N LEU A 14 -1.97 -40.53 3.07
CA LEU A 14 -2.62 -39.23 2.98
C LEU A 14 -3.51 -39.10 1.73
N GLY A 15 -3.05 -39.65 0.60
CA GLY A 15 -3.85 -39.69 -0.63
C GLY A 15 -5.16 -40.47 -0.48
N ARG A 16 -5.14 -41.63 0.19
CA ARG A 16 -6.36 -42.44 0.42
C ARG A 16 -7.34 -41.78 1.40
N LEU A 17 -6.83 -41.15 2.45
CA LEU A 17 -7.67 -40.41 3.41
C LEU A 17 -8.34 -39.19 2.75
N ALA A 18 -7.59 -38.41 1.96
CA ALA A 18 -8.13 -37.29 1.22
C ALA A 18 -9.23 -37.72 0.22
N PHE A 19 -9.03 -38.86 -0.45
CA PHE A 19 -10.02 -39.39 -1.39
C PHE A 19 -11.30 -39.87 -0.70
N SER A 20 -11.18 -40.54 0.45
CA SER A 20 -12.34 -41.01 1.25
C SER A 20 -13.16 -39.84 1.80
N LEU A 21 -12.50 -38.81 2.33
CA LEU A 21 -13.15 -37.58 2.79
C LEU A 21 -13.85 -36.84 1.65
N LYS A 22 -13.22 -36.72 0.47
CA LYS A 22 -13.83 -36.08 -0.70
C LYS A 22 -15.08 -36.80 -1.17
N LYS A 23 -15.09 -38.14 -1.15
CA LYS A 23 -16.25 -38.96 -1.54
C LYS A 23 -17.40 -38.86 -0.52
N ARG A 24 -17.10 -38.75 0.78
CA ARG A 24 -18.10 -38.48 1.83
C ARG A 24 -18.68 -37.07 1.72
N LEU A 25 -17.83 -36.06 1.50
CA LEU A 25 -18.26 -34.67 1.28
C LEU A 25 -19.12 -34.51 0.02
N GLN A 26 -18.86 -35.28 -1.05
CA GLN A 26 -19.69 -35.27 -2.26
C GLN A 26 -21.12 -35.76 -2.03
N ARG A 27 -21.35 -36.70 -1.08
CA ARG A 27 -22.72 -37.16 -0.77
C ARG A 27 -23.57 -36.11 -0.05
N PHE A 28 -22.94 -35.19 0.68
CA PHE A 28 -23.63 -34.07 1.35
C PHE A 28 -23.76 -32.82 0.47
N ALA A 29 -23.08 -32.79 -0.69
CA ALA A 29 -23.10 -31.66 -1.60
C ALA A 29 -24.51 -31.21 -2.05
N PRO A 30 -25.49 -32.08 -2.39
CA PRO A 30 -26.78 -31.62 -2.88
C PRO A 30 -27.63 -30.90 -1.80
N ILE A 31 -27.53 -31.34 -0.55
CA ILE A 31 -28.28 -30.75 0.59
C ILE A 31 -27.66 -29.42 1.04
N VAL A 32 -26.34 -29.32 0.98
CA VAL A 32 -25.59 -28.17 1.49
C VAL A 32 -25.47 -27.03 0.45
N ARG A 33 -25.51 -27.34 -0.86
CA ARG A 33 -25.43 -26.35 -1.95
C ARG A 33 -26.43 -25.18 -1.88
N PRO A 34 -27.73 -25.34 -1.58
CA PRO A 34 -28.66 -24.22 -1.54
C PRO A 34 -28.37 -23.23 -0.40
N LEU A 35 -27.91 -23.72 0.76
CA LEU A 35 -27.53 -22.90 1.92
C LEU A 35 -26.23 -22.10 1.71
N TRP A 36 -25.32 -22.56 0.85
CA TRP A 36 -24.05 -21.87 0.61
C TRP A 36 -24.19 -20.58 -0.21
N ARG A 37 -25.23 -20.45 -1.04
CA ARG A 37 -25.45 -19.23 -1.84
C ARG A 37 -25.73 -17.99 -0.98
N PRO A 38 -26.71 -17.98 -0.06
CA PRO A 38 -26.95 -16.82 0.80
C PRO A 38 -25.78 -16.57 1.75
N LEU A 39 -25.19 -17.62 2.32
CA LEU A 39 -24.02 -17.50 3.20
C LEU A 39 -22.84 -16.83 2.48
N ARG A 40 -22.57 -17.22 1.23
CA ARG A 40 -21.48 -16.63 0.43
C ARG A 40 -21.76 -15.17 0.09
N LEU A 41 -23.01 -14.78 -0.14
CA LEU A 41 -23.39 -13.38 -0.36
C LEU A 41 -23.17 -12.57 0.91
N VAL A 42 -23.71 -13.02 2.05
CA VAL A 42 -23.52 -12.36 3.36
C VAL A 42 -22.04 -12.22 3.69
N LEU A 43 -21.28 -13.31 3.55
CA LEU A 43 -19.84 -13.30 3.78
C LEU A 43 -19.12 -12.35 2.82
N ARG A 44 -19.53 -12.28 1.54
CA ARG A 44 -18.94 -11.34 0.59
C ARG A 44 -19.27 -9.89 0.95
N PHE A 45 -20.50 -9.60 1.38
CA PHE A 45 -20.88 -8.25 1.83
C PHE A 45 -20.15 -7.82 3.10
N LEU A 46 -19.90 -8.76 4.03
CA LEU A 46 -19.14 -8.48 5.25
C LEU A 46 -17.63 -8.41 5.02
N LEU A 47 -17.07 -9.30 4.18
CA LEU A 47 -15.62 -9.35 3.92
C LEU A 47 -15.15 -8.36 2.87
N ALA A 48 -15.95 -8.02 1.86
CA ALA A 48 -15.56 -7.07 0.81
C ALA A 48 -15.09 -5.71 1.36
N PRO A 49 -15.79 -5.05 2.32
CA PRO A 49 -15.29 -3.83 2.90
C PRO A 49 -13.99 -4.10 3.66
N ILE A 50 -13.89 -5.16 4.46
CA ILE A 50 -12.66 -5.50 5.20
C ILE A 50 -11.46 -5.69 4.26
N LEU A 51 -11.66 -6.41 3.15
CA LEU A 51 -10.63 -6.64 2.14
C LEU A 51 -10.27 -5.38 1.36
N SER A 52 -11.26 -4.50 1.10
CA SER A 52 -11.04 -3.17 0.51
C SER A 52 -10.33 -2.23 1.49
N PHE A 53 -10.56 -2.40 2.79
CA PHE A 53 -9.87 -1.68 3.87
C PHE A 53 -8.41 -2.08 4.00
N TRP A 54 -8.08 -3.32 3.63
CA TRP A 54 -6.71 -3.82 3.70
C TRP A 54 -5.78 -3.22 2.62
N ARG A 55 -6.34 -2.76 1.49
CA ARG A 55 -5.59 -2.07 0.42
C ARG A 55 -5.69 -0.56 0.62
N LEU A 56 -4.56 0.07 0.94
CA LEU A 56 -4.49 1.51 1.23
C LEU A 56 -4.79 2.35 -0.01
N GLN A 57 -4.03 2.10 -1.07
CA GLN A 57 -4.04 2.83 -2.34
C GLN A 57 -3.79 1.86 -3.51
N GLY A 58 -4.09 2.33 -4.72
CA GLY A 58 -3.75 1.60 -5.95
C GLY A 58 -2.23 1.44 -6.10
N PRO A 59 -1.78 0.46 -6.90
CA PRO A 59 -0.35 0.30 -7.16
C PRO A 59 0.19 1.54 -7.90
N THR A 60 1.22 2.18 -7.33
CA THR A 60 1.93 3.27 -8.01
C THR A 60 3.04 2.68 -8.86
N VAL A 61 3.16 3.13 -10.11
CA VAL A 61 4.20 2.67 -11.03
C VAL A 61 5.20 3.80 -11.22
N LEU A 62 6.48 3.52 -11.06
CA LEU A 62 7.58 4.45 -11.32
C LEU A 62 8.53 3.82 -12.34
N ILE A 63 9.00 4.58 -13.32
CA ILE A 63 9.99 4.13 -14.30
C ILE A 63 11.30 4.86 -14.03
N VAL A 64 12.34 4.11 -13.73
CA VAL A 64 13.64 4.63 -13.28
C VAL A 64 14.71 4.21 -14.27
N ASN A 65 15.52 5.14 -14.76
CA ASN A 65 16.66 4.91 -15.65
C ASN A 65 17.90 4.47 -14.86
N ALA A 66 17.73 3.38 -14.11
CA ALA A 66 18.83 2.70 -13.45
C ALA A 66 18.57 1.19 -13.39
N PRO A 67 19.63 0.36 -13.42
CA PRO A 67 19.50 -1.06 -13.18
C PRO A 67 19.08 -1.33 -11.72
N PRO A 68 18.42 -2.46 -11.43
CA PRO A 68 17.86 -2.77 -10.11
C PRO A 68 18.89 -2.68 -8.95
N ASP A 69 20.11 -3.16 -9.19
CA ASP A 69 21.18 -3.16 -8.17
C ASP A 69 21.59 -1.74 -7.77
N LYS A 70 21.65 -0.82 -8.73
CA LYS A 70 21.96 0.59 -8.48
C LYS A 70 20.83 1.27 -7.70
N ILE A 71 19.57 0.95 -8.00
CA ILE A 71 18.41 1.46 -7.25
C ILE A 71 18.48 1.00 -5.80
N LEU A 72 18.69 -0.29 -5.56
CA LEU A 72 18.81 -0.85 -4.20
C LEU A 72 19.98 -0.24 -3.44
N PHE A 73 21.13 -0.07 -4.09
CA PHE A 73 22.30 0.58 -3.49
C PHE A 73 22.02 2.03 -3.10
N MET A 74 21.39 2.80 -3.99
CA MET A 74 21.04 4.20 -3.73
C MET A 74 20.02 4.34 -2.60
N LEU A 75 19.01 3.47 -2.57
CA LEU A 75 18.05 3.42 -1.47
C LEU A 75 18.75 3.04 -0.16
N ALA A 76 19.56 1.98 -0.15
CA ALA A 76 20.30 1.51 1.03
C ALA A 76 21.20 2.59 1.64
N ARG A 77 21.89 3.36 0.80
CA ARG A 77 22.76 4.48 1.20
C ARG A 77 21.97 5.61 1.86
N ASN A 78 20.70 5.78 1.49
CA ASN A 78 19.83 6.83 1.99
C ASN A 78 18.77 6.32 2.98
N ILE A 79 18.92 5.12 3.57
CA ILE A 79 17.95 4.63 4.58
C ILE A 79 18.00 5.43 5.90
N LYS A 80 19.20 5.90 6.27
CA LYS A 80 19.46 6.56 7.55
C LYS A 80 19.63 8.06 7.33
N PRO A 81 19.08 8.90 8.23
CA PRO A 81 19.30 10.33 8.17
C PRO A 81 20.81 10.61 8.27
N ASN A 82 21.30 11.42 7.35
CA ASN A 82 22.69 11.87 7.33
C ASN A 82 22.71 13.37 7.58
N MET A 83 23.26 13.79 8.73
CA MET A 83 23.31 15.20 9.14
C MET A 83 24.07 16.09 8.14
N ARG A 84 24.87 15.50 7.23
CA ARG A 84 25.58 16.24 6.18
C ARG A 84 24.70 16.60 4.97
N ARG A 85 23.48 16.05 4.88
CA ARG A 85 22.55 16.24 3.74
C ARG A 85 21.26 16.91 4.19
N LEU A 86 21.35 18.20 4.52
CA LEU A 86 20.22 19.03 4.99
C LEU A 86 19.01 19.02 4.03
N HIS A 87 19.23 18.89 2.72
CA HIS A 87 18.14 18.87 1.74
C HIS A 87 17.23 17.63 1.81
N LEU A 88 17.65 16.56 2.51
CA LEU A 88 16.83 15.36 2.72
C LEU A 88 16.18 15.33 4.12
N ASP A 89 16.31 16.38 4.93
CA ASP A 89 15.78 16.36 6.31
C ASP A 89 14.25 16.21 6.34
N THR A 90 13.57 16.78 5.34
CA THR A 90 12.11 16.64 5.16
C THR A 90 11.68 15.19 4.91
N LEU A 91 12.57 14.30 4.45
CA LEU A 91 12.28 12.88 4.28
C LEU A 91 12.23 12.09 5.59
N TYR A 92 12.79 12.63 6.67
CA TYR A 92 12.88 11.96 7.97
C TYR A 92 12.06 12.66 9.05
N THR A 93 10.99 13.36 8.65
CA THR A 93 10.08 14.03 9.57
C THR A 93 9.69 13.11 10.72
N GLN A 94 9.65 13.66 11.93
CA GLN A 94 9.39 12.91 13.17
C GLN A 94 10.45 11.85 13.54
N GLY A 95 11.67 11.96 13.01
CA GLY A 95 12.77 11.04 13.32
C GLY A 95 12.54 9.62 12.79
N ARG A 96 11.78 9.52 11.69
CA ARG A 96 11.49 8.27 11.01
C ARG A 96 12.77 7.64 10.47
N ARG A 97 12.82 6.32 10.50
CA ARG A 97 13.86 5.52 9.85
C ARG A 97 13.18 4.51 8.95
N TYR A 98 13.71 4.38 7.75
CA TYR A 98 13.28 3.36 6.81
C TYR A 98 14.05 2.06 7.10
N HIS A 99 13.47 0.94 6.71
CA HIS A 99 14.12 -0.36 6.74
C HIS A 99 13.77 -1.03 5.42
N ILE A 100 14.78 -1.53 4.72
CA ILE A 100 14.62 -2.21 3.45
C ILE A 100 15.01 -3.67 3.65
N GLN A 101 14.10 -4.56 3.29
CA GLN A 101 14.34 -6.00 3.27
C GLN A 101 14.27 -6.47 1.82
N HIS A 102 15.37 -7.05 1.34
CA HIS A 102 15.48 -7.58 0.00
C HIS A 102 14.52 -8.78 -0.19
N ASP A 103 13.87 -8.85 -1.34
CA ASP A 103 13.01 -9.96 -1.77
C ASP A 103 13.53 -10.49 -3.13
N LYS A 104 13.02 -11.63 -3.61
CA LYS A 104 13.48 -12.20 -4.89
C LYS A 104 13.15 -11.31 -6.09
N ASP A 105 11.96 -10.70 -6.07
CA ASP A 105 11.41 -9.91 -7.18
C ASP A 105 11.49 -8.39 -6.92
N GLY A 106 12.25 -7.96 -5.90
CA GLY A 106 12.36 -6.56 -5.51
C GLY A 106 12.69 -6.39 -4.03
N PHE A 107 11.94 -5.54 -3.33
CA PHE A 107 12.17 -5.30 -1.91
C PHE A 107 10.89 -4.93 -1.15
N SER A 108 10.94 -5.04 0.17
CA SER A 108 9.92 -4.48 1.05
C SER A 108 10.51 -3.39 1.93
N MET A 109 9.76 -2.31 2.11
CA MET A 109 10.13 -1.17 2.93
C MET A 109 9.14 -1.00 4.08
N MET A 110 9.68 -0.69 5.26
CA MET A 110 8.93 -0.41 6.47
C MET A 110 9.49 0.85 7.13
N THR A 111 8.66 1.58 7.89
CA THR A 111 9.15 2.72 8.67
C THR A 111 9.08 2.47 10.17
N THR A 112 9.89 3.22 10.92
CA THR A 112 9.82 3.26 12.39
C THR A 112 9.94 4.70 12.87
N SER A 113 9.01 5.17 13.69
CA SER A 113 9.06 6.52 14.28
C SER A 113 9.53 6.47 15.73
N LYS A 114 10.04 7.59 16.25
CA LYS A 114 10.44 7.70 17.66
C LYS A 114 9.18 7.84 18.53
N VAL A 115 9.12 7.11 19.64
CA VAL A 115 8.08 7.30 20.65
C VAL A 115 8.45 8.51 21.50
N ILE A 116 7.61 9.56 21.51
CA ILE A 116 7.92 10.84 22.17
C ILE A 116 8.27 10.65 23.66
N TRP A 117 7.53 9.78 24.36
CA TRP A 117 7.69 9.55 25.80
C TRP A 117 8.75 8.48 26.17
N HIS A 118 9.43 7.86 25.19
CA HIS A 118 10.44 6.82 25.46
C HIS A 118 11.72 7.03 24.66
N TYR A 119 12.80 7.36 25.35
CA TYR A 119 14.09 7.71 24.74
C TYR A 119 14.69 6.63 23.83
N ARG A 120 14.44 5.34 24.12
CA ARG A 120 15.00 4.19 23.36
C ARG A 120 13.97 3.36 22.59
N ARG A 121 12.68 3.69 22.69
CA ARG A 121 11.62 2.90 22.04
C ARG A 121 11.22 3.54 20.71
N ARG A 122 11.05 2.71 19.69
CA ARG A 122 10.48 3.11 18.40
C ARG A 122 9.13 2.42 18.23
N THR A 123 8.24 3.07 17.50
CA THR A 123 6.96 2.49 17.10
C THR A 123 7.19 1.39 16.06
N SER A 124 6.26 0.44 16.04
CA SER A 124 6.17 -0.52 14.93
C SER A 124 5.60 0.16 13.70
N SER A 125 6.07 -0.22 12.51
CA SER A 125 5.46 0.17 11.23
C SER A 125 3.96 -0.14 11.19
N THR A 126 3.16 0.80 10.69
CA THR A 126 1.72 0.60 10.47
C THR A 126 1.46 0.05 9.06
N ALA A 127 2.29 0.44 8.10
CA ALA A 127 2.25 0.00 6.71
C ALA A 127 3.54 -0.71 6.28
N VAL A 128 3.43 -1.55 5.26
CA VAL A 128 4.55 -2.19 4.57
C VAL A 128 4.41 -1.89 3.08
N MET A 129 5.43 -1.28 2.49
CA MET A 129 5.49 -1.01 1.06
C MET A 129 6.23 -2.16 0.37
N ARG A 130 5.55 -2.94 -0.47
CA ARG A 130 6.22 -3.96 -1.31
C ARG A 130 6.49 -3.35 -2.68
N VAL A 131 7.74 -3.38 -3.10
CA VAL A 131 8.17 -2.85 -4.39
C VAL A 131 8.63 -4.02 -5.24
N THR A 132 7.94 -4.26 -6.35
CA THR A 132 8.39 -5.24 -7.33
C THR A 132 9.14 -4.53 -8.45
N MET A 133 10.32 -5.05 -8.76
CA MET A 133 11.21 -4.54 -9.79
C MET A 133 11.09 -5.41 -11.03
N THR A 134 10.68 -4.81 -12.14
CA THR A 134 10.66 -5.48 -13.44
C THR A 134 11.59 -4.70 -14.37
N PRO A 135 12.72 -5.29 -14.81
CA PRO A 135 13.58 -4.64 -15.80
C PRO A 135 12.76 -4.45 -17.08
N LEU A 136 12.76 -3.23 -17.62
CA LEU A 136 12.09 -2.89 -18.86
C LEU A 136 13.08 -2.92 -20.03
N ASP A 137 14.31 -2.46 -19.77
CA ASP A 137 15.46 -2.45 -20.68
C ASP A 137 16.75 -2.66 -19.86
N ASP A 138 17.92 -2.72 -20.50
CA ASP A 138 19.22 -2.84 -19.83
C ASP A 138 19.51 -1.66 -18.88
N THR A 139 18.92 -0.50 -19.16
CA THR A 139 19.14 0.75 -18.41
C THR A 139 17.94 1.20 -17.58
N SER A 140 16.75 0.65 -17.83
CA SER A 140 15.51 1.11 -17.18
C SER A 140 14.79 0.00 -16.42
N THR A 141 14.33 0.33 -15.23
CA THR A 141 13.59 -0.57 -14.34
C THR A 141 12.24 0.03 -14.02
N ARG A 142 11.16 -0.73 -14.24
CA ARG A 142 9.83 -0.40 -13.75
C ARG A 142 9.69 -0.88 -12.31
N LEU A 143 9.36 0.04 -11.42
CA LEU A 143 9.03 -0.19 -10.02
C LEU A 143 7.51 -0.16 -9.85
N ILE A 144 6.94 -1.20 -9.24
CA ILE A 144 5.52 -1.21 -8.86
C ILE A 144 5.42 -1.25 -7.34
N LEU A 145 4.95 -0.13 -6.77
CA LEU A 145 4.83 0.11 -5.35
C LEU A 145 3.44 -0.34 -4.89
N ARG A 146 3.38 -1.30 -3.97
CA ARG A 146 2.14 -1.86 -3.42
C ARG A 146 2.11 -1.72 -1.90
N PRO A 147 1.43 -0.70 -1.37
CA PRO A 147 1.30 -0.51 0.06
C PRO A 147 0.27 -1.47 0.66
N HIS A 148 0.60 -2.06 1.81
CA HIS A 148 -0.27 -2.95 2.57
C HIS A 148 -0.28 -2.58 4.06
N ILE A 149 -1.42 -2.73 4.72
CA ILE A 149 -1.52 -2.56 6.18
C ILE A 149 -0.94 -3.78 6.89
N ARG A 150 -0.14 -3.56 7.93
CA ARG A 150 0.34 -4.65 8.78
C ARG A 150 -0.83 -5.24 9.59
N ILE A 151 -1.04 -6.55 9.48
CA ILE A 151 -2.17 -7.25 10.13
C ILE A 151 -2.18 -7.01 11.65
N GLY A 152 -1.02 -7.03 12.31
CA GLY A 152 -0.93 -6.75 13.75
C GLY A 152 -1.41 -5.34 14.12
N TYR A 153 -1.16 -4.35 13.27
CA TYR A 153 -1.64 -2.98 13.48
C TYR A 153 -3.17 -2.88 13.26
N LEU A 154 -3.68 -3.58 12.23
CA LEU A 154 -5.12 -3.67 12.00
C LEU A 154 -5.84 -4.39 13.17
N LEU A 155 -5.27 -5.45 13.73
CA LEU A 155 -5.85 -6.14 14.88
C LEU A 155 -5.89 -5.23 16.12
N SER A 156 -4.85 -4.42 16.33
CA SER A 156 -4.83 -3.47 17.45
C SER A 156 -5.92 -2.40 17.37
N SER A 157 -6.46 -2.10 16.17
CA SER A 157 -7.54 -1.13 16.02
C SER A 157 -8.85 -1.56 16.68
N PHE A 158 -9.03 -2.86 16.95
CA PHE A 158 -10.25 -3.38 17.57
C PHE A 158 -10.17 -3.41 19.10
N LEU A 159 -8.98 -3.34 19.68
CA LEU A 159 -8.79 -3.52 21.13
C LEU A 159 -9.53 -2.46 21.95
N LEU A 160 -9.38 -1.18 21.58
CA LEU A 160 -10.05 -0.07 22.27
C LEU A 160 -11.57 -0.04 22.02
N PRO A 161 -12.08 -0.19 20.77
CA PRO A 161 -13.52 -0.33 20.54
C PRO A 161 -14.16 -1.48 21.30
N ILE A 162 -13.55 -2.68 21.32
CA ILE A 162 -14.08 -3.83 22.06
C ILE A 162 -14.19 -3.51 23.55
N PHE A 163 -13.15 -2.90 24.12
CA PHE A 163 -13.18 -2.47 25.52
C PHE A 163 -14.31 -1.46 25.79
N MET A 164 -14.46 -0.42 24.96
CA MET A 164 -15.51 0.59 25.12
C MET A 164 -16.92 0.00 24.95
N ILE A 165 -17.10 -0.89 23.97
CA ILE A 165 -18.37 -1.61 23.75
C ILE A 165 -18.71 -2.45 24.99
N SER A 166 -17.72 -3.10 25.60
CA SER A 166 -17.95 -3.89 26.82
C SER A 166 -18.51 -3.05 27.96
N MET A 167 -18.11 -1.78 28.07
CA MET A 167 -18.69 -0.84 29.04
C MET A 167 -20.08 -0.36 28.63
N LEU A 168 -20.29 -0.02 27.36
CA LEU A 168 -21.56 0.50 26.84
C LEU A 168 -22.73 -0.48 27.03
N VAL A 169 -22.48 -1.79 26.96
CA VAL A 169 -23.52 -2.83 27.11
C VAL A 169 -24.14 -2.83 28.51
N TYR A 170 -23.43 -2.35 29.54
CA TYR A 170 -23.96 -2.27 30.90
C TYR A 170 -24.72 -0.97 31.20
N LEU A 171 -24.76 -0.02 30.27
CA LEU A 171 -25.51 1.21 30.46
C LEU A 171 -27.02 0.96 30.27
N PRO A 172 -27.89 1.59 31.07
CA PRO A 172 -29.35 1.45 30.96
C PRO A 172 -29.90 2.29 29.80
N TRP A 173 -29.22 2.29 28.66
CA TRP A 173 -29.61 3.02 27.46
C TRP A 173 -30.43 2.12 26.54
N SER A 174 -31.18 2.74 25.62
CA SER A 174 -31.88 2.00 24.57
C SER A 174 -30.89 1.13 23.78
N PRO A 175 -31.19 -0.15 23.50
CA PRO A 175 -30.31 -1.04 22.75
C PRO A 175 -29.87 -0.48 21.39
N TRP A 176 -30.73 0.32 20.75
CA TRP A 176 -30.43 0.97 19.47
C TRP A 176 -29.33 2.03 19.59
N VAL A 177 -29.30 2.77 20.70
CA VAL A 177 -28.25 3.76 20.96
C VAL A 177 -26.92 3.05 21.21
N VAL A 178 -26.91 1.98 22.02
CA VAL A 178 -25.72 1.16 22.27
C VAL A 178 -25.19 0.58 20.95
N LEU A 179 -26.06 0.04 20.10
CA LEU A 179 -25.69 -0.49 18.79
C LEU A 179 -25.07 0.59 17.89
N LEU A 180 -25.72 1.75 17.77
CA LEU A 180 -25.25 2.85 16.94
C LEU A 180 -23.88 3.37 17.40
N LEU A 181 -23.69 3.57 18.71
CA LEU A 181 -22.40 3.98 19.28
C LEU A 181 -21.31 2.92 19.08
N SER A 182 -21.65 1.64 19.20
CA SER A 182 -20.72 0.54 18.97
C SER A 182 -20.23 0.51 17.52
N VAL A 183 -21.16 0.67 16.56
CA VAL A 183 -20.82 0.76 15.13
C VAL A 183 -19.96 1.98 14.86
N ALA A 184 -20.34 3.15 15.39
CA ALA A 184 -19.58 4.39 15.22
C ALA A 184 -18.14 4.26 15.76
N LEU A 185 -17.96 3.67 16.94
CA LEU A 185 -16.63 3.43 17.54
C LEU A 185 -15.75 2.56 16.65
N VAL A 186 -16.29 1.46 16.13
CA VAL A 186 -15.54 0.54 15.26
C VAL A 186 -15.18 1.23 13.95
N VAL A 187 -16.12 1.92 13.31
CA VAL A 187 -15.89 2.65 12.05
C VAL A 187 -14.84 3.73 12.23
N LEU A 188 -14.95 4.56 13.27
CA LEU A 188 -14.01 5.66 13.52
C LEU A 188 -12.60 5.13 13.83
N SER A 189 -12.50 4.04 14.59
CA SER A 189 -11.22 3.38 14.86
C SER A 189 -10.58 2.86 13.57
N LEU A 190 -11.35 2.15 12.74
CA LEU A 190 -10.86 1.62 11.46
C LEU A 190 -10.42 2.73 10.50
N LEU A 191 -11.20 3.82 10.39
CA LEU A 191 -10.85 4.96 9.56
C LEU A 191 -9.55 5.61 10.02
N THR A 192 -9.40 5.86 11.32
CA THR A 192 -8.18 6.45 11.88
C THR A 192 -6.95 5.60 11.57
N HIS A 193 -7.03 4.28 11.77
CA HIS A 193 -5.90 3.38 11.47
C HIS A 193 -5.62 3.30 9.97
N ARG A 194 -6.66 3.30 9.13
CA ARG A 194 -6.50 3.35 7.67
C ARG A 194 -5.79 4.63 7.23
N PHE A 195 -6.20 5.80 7.74
CA PHE A 195 -5.60 7.07 7.37
C PHE A 195 -4.14 7.17 7.83
N ASN A 196 -3.82 6.72 9.04
CA ASN A 196 -2.44 6.68 9.51
C ASN A 196 -1.56 5.78 8.65
N ALA A 197 -2.05 4.58 8.30
CA ALA A 197 -1.32 3.67 7.43
C ALA A 197 -1.19 4.21 5.99
N ALA A 198 -2.21 4.90 5.47
CA ALA A 198 -2.16 5.56 4.17
C ALA A 198 -1.14 6.72 4.16
N LEU A 199 -1.08 7.50 5.23
CA LEU A 199 -0.09 8.56 5.41
C LEU A 199 1.34 7.98 5.43
N GLU A 200 1.56 6.91 6.21
CA GLU A 200 2.88 6.25 6.25
C GLU A 200 3.27 5.66 4.88
N ALA A 201 2.31 5.07 4.15
CA ALA A 201 2.54 4.59 2.79
C ALA A 201 2.90 5.71 1.80
N ASN A 202 2.21 6.86 1.88
CA ASN A 202 2.51 8.03 1.07
C ASN A 202 3.92 8.55 1.34
N GLU A 203 4.31 8.62 2.61
CA GLU A 203 5.67 9.05 2.98
C GLU A 203 6.74 8.06 2.46
N MET A 204 6.48 6.75 2.51
CA MET A 204 7.38 5.75 1.90
C MET A 204 7.50 5.92 0.38
N ALA A 205 6.38 6.18 -0.31
CA ALA A 205 6.39 6.43 -1.76
C ALA A 205 7.17 7.71 -2.08
N TYR A 206 6.87 8.81 -1.38
CA TYR A 206 7.56 10.09 -1.52
C TYR A 206 9.07 9.96 -1.26
N PHE A 207 9.48 9.16 -0.27
CA PHE A 207 10.88 8.86 -0.01
C PHE A 207 11.57 8.18 -1.19
N ILE A 208 10.92 7.16 -1.79
CA ILE A 208 11.46 6.46 -2.96
C ILE A 208 11.55 7.41 -4.15
N GLU A 209 10.50 8.18 -4.43
CA GLU A 209 10.45 9.16 -5.51
C GLU A 209 11.56 10.20 -5.35
N ARG A 210 11.73 10.76 -4.14
CA ARG A 210 12.73 11.80 -3.88
C ARG A 210 14.16 11.29 -3.98
N ILE A 211 14.45 10.08 -3.50
CA ILE A 211 15.80 9.52 -3.61
C ILE A 211 16.15 9.17 -5.05
N LEU A 212 15.16 8.77 -5.84
CA LEU A 212 15.35 8.37 -7.23
C LEU A 212 15.08 9.52 -8.20
N GLU A 213 14.82 10.73 -7.73
CA GLU A 213 14.45 11.89 -8.56
C GLU A 213 15.45 12.16 -9.69
N GLU A 214 16.75 11.98 -9.42
CA GLU A 214 17.82 12.11 -10.42
C GLU A 214 17.78 11.02 -11.51
N PHE A 215 17.15 9.88 -11.23
CA PHE A 215 17.03 8.73 -12.13
C PHE A 215 15.61 8.55 -12.68
N LEU A 216 14.63 9.27 -12.15
CA LEU A 216 13.29 9.25 -12.70
C LEU A 216 13.40 9.84 -14.11
N THR A 217 13.03 9.04 -15.11
CA THR A 217 12.67 9.65 -16.39
C THR A 217 11.54 10.58 -16.03
N GLN A 218 11.70 11.89 -16.24
CA GLN A 218 10.54 12.76 -16.24
C GLN A 218 9.62 12.15 -17.30
N GLU A 219 8.62 11.40 -16.84
CA GLU A 219 7.44 11.14 -17.64
C GLU A 219 6.93 12.55 -17.92
N MET A 220 7.33 13.14 -19.06
CA MET A 220 6.49 14.11 -19.72
C MET A 220 5.18 13.38 -19.82
N LYS A 221 4.24 13.70 -18.92
CA LYS A 221 2.88 13.19 -18.93
C LYS A 221 2.46 13.29 -20.39
N PRO A 222 2.36 12.18 -21.14
CA PRO A 222 1.96 12.29 -22.52
C PRO A 222 0.56 12.88 -22.41
N LEU A 223 0.42 14.14 -22.85
CA LEU A 223 -0.88 14.79 -22.98
C LEU A 223 -1.77 13.74 -23.61
N ALA A 224 -2.78 13.30 -22.86
CA ALA A 224 -3.57 12.15 -23.23
C ALA A 224 -4.01 12.34 -24.68
N GLY A 225 -3.40 11.56 -25.57
CA GLY A 225 -3.55 11.66 -27.02
C GLY A 225 -4.95 11.22 -27.39
N LYS A 226 -5.92 12.10 -27.16
CA LYS A 226 -7.24 12.02 -27.77
C LYS A 226 -7.58 13.22 -28.64
N THR A 227 -6.68 14.21 -28.74
CA THR A 227 -6.57 15.16 -29.85
C THR A 227 -5.24 15.93 -29.72
N PRO A 228 -4.26 15.78 -30.63
CA PRO A 228 -3.26 16.81 -30.86
C PRO A 228 -3.92 17.88 -31.73
N ASP A 229 -4.73 18.75 -31.12
CA ASP A 229 -5.24 19.96 -31.77
C ASP A 229 -4.56 21.21 -31.18
N ILE A 230 -3.27 21.04 -30.88
CA ILE A 230 -2.35 22.14 -30.63
C ILE A 230 -1.17 21.91 -31.58
N VAL A 231 -1.47 21.97 -32.87
CA VAL A 231 -0.49 22.46 -33.83
C VAL A 231 -0.55 23.97 -33.65
N TYR A 232 0.30 24.52 -32.76
CA TYR A 232 0.70 25.90 -33.02
C TYR A 232 1.57 25.81 -34.26
N ASP A 233 1.03 26.23 -35.40
CA ASP A 233 1.87 26.62 -36.52
C ASP A 233 2.84 27.67 -35.94
N ASP A 234 4.15 27.52 -36.13
CA ASP A 234 5.16 28.39 -35.49
C ASP A 234 4.86 29.89 -35.73
N SER A 235 4.18 30.19 -36.85
CA SER A 235 3.67 31.52 -37.19
C SER A 235 2.58 32.03 -36.27
N ASP A 236 1.66 31.18 -35.81
CA ASP A 236 0.54 31.57 -34.95
C ASP A 236 1.00 31.86 -33.53
N PHE A 237 2.00 31.10 -33.04
CA PHE A 237 2.64 31.41 -31.78
C PHE A 237 3.39 32.75 -31.85
N ALA A 238 4.20 32.97 -32.89
CA ALA A 238 4.91 34.23 -33.08
C ALA A 238 3.95 35.44 -33.14
N ALA A 239 2.83 35.32 -33.85
CA ALA A 239 1.83 36.37 -33.95
C ALA A 239 1.10 36.64 -32.61
N ALA A 240 0.76 35.58 -31.86
CA ALA A 240 0.17 35.74 -30.52
C ALA A 240 1.15 36.39 -29.54
N TRP A 241 2.44 36.06 -29.66
CA TRP A 241 3.52 36.61 -28.85
C TRP A 241 3.74 38.10 -29.11
N GLU A 242 3.74 38.51 -30.38
CA GLU A 242 3.83 39.93 -30.74
C GLU A 242 2.64 40.74 -30.22
N ARG A 243 1.42 40.20 -30.30
CA ARG A 243 0.21 40.85 -29.76
C ARG A 243 0.33 41.09 -28.26
N PHE A 244 0.80 40.10 -27.51
CA PHE A 244 1.02 40.22 -26.07
C PHE A 244 2.00 41.35 -25.73
N TYR A 245 3.13 41.44 -26.43
CA TYR A 245 4.12 42.50 -26.20
C TYR A 245 3.65 43.89 -26.63
N ALA A 246 2.84 43.98 -27.69
CA ALA A 246 2.21 45.23 -28.09
C ALA A 246 1.24 45.74 -27.01
N GLU A 247 0.50 44.84 -26.38
CA GLU A 247 -0.44 45.16 -25.30
C GLU A 247 0.27 45.59 -24.02
N GLN A 248 1.39 44.93 -23.65
CA GLN A 248 2.23 45.35 -22.53
C GLN A 248 2.84 46.73 -22.75
N ARG A 249 3.36 47.03 -23.95
CA ARG A 249 3.90 48.36 -24.28
C ARG A 249 2.87 49.48 -24.10
N ARG A 250 1.61 49.24 -24.48
CA ARG A 250 0.50 50.19 -24.30
C ARG A 250 0.10 50.40 -22.84
N ARG A 251 0.29 49.41 -21.96
CA ARG A 251 -0.03 49.55 -20.53
C ARG A 251 1.03 50.34 -19.77
N THR A 252 2.26 50.34 -20.27
CA THR A 252 3.40 51.02 -19.65
C THR A 252 3.63 52.45 -20.16
N SER A 253 2.90 52.87 -21.20
CA SER A 253 2.91 54.24 -21.75
C SER A 253 1.71 55.04 -21.26
#